data_AF-A0ABD3J152-F1
#
_entry.id   AF-A0ABD3J152-F1
#
_cell.length_a   1.000
_cell.length_b   1.000
_cell.length_c   1.000
_cell.angle_alpha   90.00
_cell.angle_beta   90.00
_cell.angle_gamma   90.00
#
_symmetry.space_group_name_H-M   'P 1'
#
loop_
_entity.id
_entity.type
_entity.pdbx_description
1 polymer ?
#
loop_
_entity_poly.entity_id
_entity_poly.type
_entity_poly.pdbx_seq_one_letter_code
_entity_poly.pdbx_strand_id
1 'polypeptide(L)'
;MESEGRNGKKLILVPGPFQGHLTPMLQLATILKSKGFSITIAHTHFNSPDSSAHPDFTFLCIPDGLSEEEVRNPDLMGLVLRLNVNCESSFRECLTRGTNSMEPVDKICCIIYDAIMYFSEAVARDLKIPSIALHTSSAATTIVRPILLQLKAQGHIPIPDSMLQALVPLHQPLRFKDLPLSNFGSLDYFLELLVLASNIRSSSAIIFNTIHCLEESPLAELHQQYQVPIFPIGPLHKLAPTSAVSLLQDDTGCIPWLDKQTHNSVIYVSLGSIAHLDQDQLSEMAWGLANSKQPFLWVIRPGSIPGSEWIESMDEEFKECVKDRACIVKWAPQKKVLAHDSVGGFWSHCGWNSTLESIGEGVPIICQPCFGDQNVNARYLTHEWKVGLELEGEIERGTVERAVRTLMKKKEGEEMRQRVLDLKHKCDVSIVDGGSSCHYLSKLVELLRSF
;
A
#
# COMPACT_ATOMS: atom_id res chain seq x y z
N MET A 1 34.13 -5.44 31.51
CA MET A 1 33.09 -5.95 30.58
C MET A 1 31.77 -5.83 31.29
N GLU A 2 31.23 -4.62 31.27
CA GLU A 2 29.95 -4.26 31.88
C GLU A 2 29.03 -3.79 30.75
N SER A 3 27.80 -4.30 30.79
CA SER A 3 26.71 -3.95 29.90
C SER A 3 26.31 -2.49 30.15
N GLU A 4 26.78 -1.57 29.31
CA GLU A 4 26.16 -0.25 29.20
C GLU A 4 24.72 -0.41 28.67
N GLY A 5 23.75 -0.12 29.52
CA GLY A 5 22.34 -0.08 29.16
C GLY A 5 22.10 0.93 28.03
N ARG A 6 21.72 0.44 26.85
CA ARG A 6 21.32 1.28 25.72
C ARG A 6 20.01 2.00 26.06
N ASN A 7 20.16 3.19 26.62
CA ASN A 7 19.09 4.19 26.84
C ASN A 7 18.67 4.79 25.48
N GLY A 8 18.14 3.96 24.57
CA GLY A 8 17.75 4.36 23.22
C GLY A 8 16.46 5.18 23.23
N LYS A 9 16.40 6.27 22.44
CA LYS A 9 15.17 7.05 22.25
C LYS A 9 14.02 6.15 21.79
N LYS A 10 12.86 6.27 22.43
CA LYS A 10 11.68 5.42 22.15
C LYS A 10 10.77 6.08 21.11
N LEU A 11 10.36 5.29 20.13
CA LEU A 11 9.38 5.67 19.12
C LEU A 11 8.11 4.84 19.28
N ILE A 12 6.95 5.51 19.23
CA ILE A 12 5.66 4.85 19.14
C ILE A 12 5.19 4.90 17.69
N LEU A 13 4.93 3.76 17.08
CA LEU A 13 4.47 3.65 15.70
C LEU A 13 3.01 3.19 15.70
N VAL A 14 2.11 3.97 15.08
CA VAL A 14 0.66 3.72 15.07
C VAL A 14 0.18 3.40 13.64
N PRO A 15 0.17 2.13 13.20
CA PRO A 15 -0.31 1.74 11.88
C PRO A 15 -1.84 1.85 11.75
N GLY A 16 -2.33 2.09 10.52
CA GLY A 16 -3.71 1.78 10.16
C GLY A 16 -3.93 0.26 10.08
N PRO A 17 -5.08 -0.29 10.51
CA PRO A 17 -5.27 -1.74 10.71
C PRO A 17 -5.64 -2.49 9.42
N PHE A 18 -4.95 -2.16 8.34
CA PHE A 18 -5.12 -2.79 7.03
C PHE A 18 -3.75 -3.20 6.50
N GLN A 19 -3.69 -4.30 5.75
CA GLN A 19 -2.42 -4.85 5.23
C GLN A 19 -1.55 -3.79 4.55
N GLY A 20 -2.15 -2.94 3.71
CA GLY A 20 -1.45 -1.88 2.97
C GLY A 20 -0.87 -0.76 3.84
N HIS A 21 -1.27 -0.68 5.11
CA HIS A 21 -0.82 0.31 6.09
C HIS A 21 0.10 -0.31 7.15
N LEU A 22 -0.27 -1.49 7.68
CA LEU A 22 0.56 -2.27 8.61
C LEU A 22 1.93 -2.62 8.00
N THR A 23 1.94 -3.07 6.74
CA THR A 23 3.16 -3.52 6.07
C THR A 23 4.25 -2.43 6.00
N PRO A 24 4.00 -1.25 5.40
CA PRO A 24 5.00 -0.19 5.37
C PRO A 24 5.37 0.33 6.75
N MET A 25 4.44 0.38 7.71
CA MET A 25 4.75 0.81 9.08
C MET A 25 5.73 -0.17 9.76
N LEU A 26 5.51 -1.47 9.65
CA LEU A 26 6.40 -2.49 10.20
C LEU A 26 7.76 -2.51 9.49
N GLN A 27 7.81 -2.25 8.17
CA GLN A 27 9.08 -2.07 7.46
C GLN A 27 9.85 -0.85 7.96
N LEU A 28 9.18 0.29 8.13
CA LEU A 28 9.77 1.50 8.71
C LEU A 28 10.26 1.25 10.14
N ALA A 29 9.49 0.52 10.94
CA ALA A 29 9.86 0.11 12.30
C ALA A 29 11.17 -0.67 12.32
N THR A 30 11.32 -1.67 11.44
CA THR A 30 12.54 -2.47 11.32
C THR A 30 13.74 -1.61 10.92
N ILE A 31 13.56 -0.68 9.97
CA ILE A 31 14.61 0.24 9.55
C ILE A 31 15.04 1.14 10.72
N LEU A 32 14.11 1.75 11.44
CA LEU A 32 14.41 2.64 12.56
C LEU A 32 15.03 1.88 13.75
N LYS A 33 14.59 0.65 14.03
CA LYS A 33 15.23 -0.23 15.01
C LYS A 33 16.72 -0.44 14.69
N SER A 34 17.06 -0.69 13.42
CA SER A 34 18.45 -0.84 12.97
C SER A 34 19.30 0.43 13.19
N LYS A 35 18.66 1.60 13.30
CA LYS A 35 19.32 2.90 13.57
C LYS A 35 19.44 3.23 15.07
N GLY A 36 19.05 2.29 15.94
CA GLY A 36 19.25 2.35 17.40
C GLY A 36 18.05 2.83 18.21
N PHE A 37 16.87 2.98 17.60
CA PHE A 37 15.65 3.37 18.32
C PHE A 37 14.99 2.17 19.01
N SER A 38 14.38 2.41 20.17
CA SER A 38 13.45 1.45 20.78
C SER A 38 12.07 1.63 20.15
N ILE A 39 11.44 0.54 19.71
CA ILE A 39 10.19 0.59 18.94
C ILE A 39 9.04 -0.01 19.75
N THR A 40 7.93 0.73 19.82
CA THR A 40 6.64 0.20 20.25
C THR A 40 5.63 0.34 19.12
N ILE A 41 5.01 -0.74 18.69
CA ILE A 41 3.90 -0.75 17.74
C ILE A 41 2.60 -0.64 18.53
N ALA A 42 1.88 0.47 18.38
CA ALA A 42 0.58 0.66 19.01
C ALA A 42 -0.53 0.37 18.00
N HIS A 43 -1.24 -0.74 18.18
CA HIS A 43 -2.19 -1.26 17.20
C HIS A 43 -3.58 -1.45 17.81
N THR A 44 -4.61 -1.44 16.98
CA THR A 44 -6.00 -1.77 17.38
C THR A 44 -6.16 -3.27 17.64
N HIS A 45 -7.25 -3.67 18.29
CA HIS A 45 -7.64 -5.09 18.39
C HIS A 45 -8.03 -5.64 17.02
N PHE A 46 -8.78 -4.85 16.25
CA PHE A 46 -9.12 -5.15 14.87
C PHE A 46 -7.85 -5.28 14.01
N ASN A 47 -7.71 -6.41 13.32
CA ASN A 47 -6.55 -6.78 12.50
C ASN A 47 -5.20 -6.60 13.22
N SER A 48 -5.12 -7.02 14.49
CA SER A 48 -3.87 -6.97 15.24
C SER A 48 -2.74 -7.75 14.54
N PRO A 49 -1.51 -7.20 14.48
CA PRO A 49 -0.36 -7.90 13.93
C PRO A 49 0.09 -9.05 14.82
N ASP A 50 0.68 -10.09 14.23
CA ASP A 50 1.30 -11.18 14.98
C ASP A 50 2.61 -10.70 15.64
N SER A 51 2.54 -10.41 16.94
CA SER A 51 3.69 -10.01 17.73
C SER A 51 4.82 -11.05 17.76
N SER A 52 4.52 -12.34 17.58
CA SER A 52 5.53 -13.40 17.61
C SER A 52 6.46 -13.37 16.39
N ALA A 53 5.99 -12.80 15.27
CA ALA A 53 6.79 -12.58 14.07
C ALA A 53 7.78 -11.40 14.20
N HIS A 54 7.66 -10.60 15.27
CA HIS A 54 8.42 -9.36 15.47
C HIS A 54 8.94 -9.21 16.91
N PRO A 55 9.78 -10.14 17.41
CA PRO A 55 10.22 -10.16 18.81
C PRO A 55 11.08 -8.95 19.21
N ASP A 56 11.62 -8.20 18.24
CA ASP A 56 12.43 -7.01 18.48
C ASP A 56 11.62 -5.76 18.85
N PHE A 57 10.29 -5.82 18.76
CA PHE A 57 9.37 -4.72 19.03
C PHE A 57 8.54 -4.99 20.28
N THR A 58 8.15 -3.91 20.97
CA THR A 58 7.09 -3.97 21.97
C THR A 58 5.74 -3.72 21.30
N PHE A 59 4.69 -4.41 21.71
CA PHE A 59 3.34 -4.22 21.20
C PHE A 59 2.45 -3.59 22.27
N LEU A 60 1.71 -2.56 21.87
CA LEU A 60 0.73 -1.88 22.70
C LEU A 60 -0.65 -2.02 22.03
N CYS A 61 -1.50 -2.83 22.62
CA CYS A 61 -2.86 -3.01 22.12
C CYS A 61 -3.75 -1.86 22.60
N ILE A 62 -4.40 -1.16 21.66
CA ILE A 62 -5.32 -0.06 21.92
C ILE A 62 -6.75 -0.61 21.80
N PRO A 63 -7.54 -0.59 22.89
CA PRO A 63 -8.96 -0.88 22.82
C PRO A 63 -9.67 0.03 21.81
N ASP A 64 -10.26 -0.58 20.79
CA ASP A 64 -10.88 0.13 19.65
C ASP A 64 -12.40 0.22 19.74
N GLY A 65 -13.02 -0.46 20.72
CA GLY A 65 -14.45 -0.35 21.03
C GLY A 65 -15.37 -0.81 19.91
N LEU A 66 -14.88 -1.60 18.95
CA LEU A 66 -15.68 -2.09 17.83
C LEU A 66 -16.56 -3.27 18.25
N SER A 67 -17.82 -3.26 17.83
CA SER A 67 -18.74 -4.39 17.98
C SER A 67 -18.49 -5.47 16.92
N GLU A 68 -18.92 -6.71 17.18
CA GLU A 68 -18.78 -7.80 16.21
C GLU A 68 -19.51 -7.53 14.89
N GLU A 69 -20.62 -6.78 14.91
CA GLU A 69 -21.37 -6.42 13.71
C GLU A 69 -20.58 -5.47 12.81
N GLU A 70 -19.94 -4.45 13.41
CA GLU A 70 -19.10 -3.49 12.71
C GLU A 70 -17.84 -4.12 12.10
N VAL A 71 -17.37 -5.22 12.68
CA VAL A 71 -16.24 -6.02 12.17
C VAL A 71 -16.64 -6.88 10.97
N ARG A 72 -17.87 -7.40 10.93
CA ARG A 72 -18.32 -8.36 9.90
C ARG A 72 -18.61 -7.72 8.54
N ASN A 73 -19.09 -6.48 8.51
CA ASN A 73 -19.41 -5.80 7.24
C ASN A 73 -19.06 -4.30 7.30
N PRO A 74 -17.76 -3.94 7.37
CA PRO A 74 -17.38 -2.56 7.57
C PRO A 74 -17.52 -1.74 6.29
N ASP A 75 -18.26 -0.64 6.36
CA ASP A 75 -17.88 0.55 5.59
C ASP A 75 -16.46 0.95 6.04
N LEU A 76 -15.46 0.73 5.19
CA LEU A 76 -14.06 0.91 5.56
C LEU A 76 -13.76 2.35 5.99
N MET A 77 -14.40 3.35 5.38
CA MET A 77 -14.17 4.76 5.74
C MET A 77 -14.83 5.08 7.07
N GLY A 78 -16.08 4.64 7.27
CA GLY A 78 -16.78 4.76 8.54
C GLY A 78 -16.07 4.03 9.68
N LEU A 79 -15.47 2.87 9.40
CA LEU A 79 -14.66 2.13 10.36
C LEU A 79 -13.44 2.95 10.81
N VAL A 80 -12.69 3.54 9.87
CA VAL A 80 -11.55 4.40 10.19
C VAL A 80 -11.96 5.63 11.02
N LEU A 81 -13.07 6.28 10.67
CA LEU A 81 -13.59 7.41 11.46
C LEU A 81 -13.92 6.99 12.89
N ARG A 82 -14.61 5.86 13.08
CA ARG A 82 -14.92 5.31 14.41
C ARG A 82 -13.66 4.95 15.20
N LEU A 83 -12.69 4.30 14.56
CA LEU A 83 -11.41 3.98 15.20
C LEU A 83 -10.73 5.23 15.75
N ASN A 84 -10.73 6.33 15.00
CA ASN A 84 -10.15 7.58 15.47
C ASN A 84 -10.88 8.17 16.69
N VAL A 85 -12.19 8.01 16.78
CA VAL A 85 -12.96 8.44 17.96
C VAL A 85 -12.70 7.53 19.16
N ASN A 86 -12.81 6.21 18.95
CA ASN A 86 -12.78 5.22 20.02
C ASN A 86 -11.39 5.04 20.63
N CYS A 87 -10.33 5.13 19.81
CA CYS A 87 -8.96 4.87 20.24
C CYS A 87 -8.32 6.05 20.98
N GLU A 88 -8.84 7.28 20.84
CA GLU A 88 -8.15 8.49 21.32
C GLU A 88 -7.91 8.47 22.84
N SER A 89 -8.99 8.24 23.61
CA SER A 89 -8.92 8.20 25.07
C SER A 89 -8.07 7.04 25.58
N SER A 90 -8.29 5.84 25.02
CA SER A 90 -7.54 4.63 25.35
C SER A 90 -6.05 4.78 25.05
N PHE A 91 -5.69 5.36 23.90
CA PHE A 91 -4.30 5.59 23.54
C PHE A 91 -3.63 6.60 24.47
N ARG A 92 -4.31 7.71 24.78
CA ARG A 92 -3.85 8.69 25.76
C ARG A 92 -3.61 8.06 27.13
N GLU A 93 -4.54 7.21 27.58
CA GLU A 93 -4.40 6.49 28.84
C GLU A 93 -3.20 5.53 28.81
N CYS A 94 -3.03 4.77 27.72
CA CYS A 94 -1.89 3.86 27.55
C CYS A 94 -0.55 4.59 27.60
N LEU A 95 -0.45 5.78 27.01
CA LEU A 95 0.77 6.58 27.06
C LEU A 95 1.02 7.17 28.45
N THR A 96 -0.03 7.66 29.13
CA THR A 96 0.09 8.39 30.42
C THR A 96 0.25 7.50 31.64
N ARG A 97 -0.42 6.34 31.69
CA ARG A 97 -0.37 5.46 32.87
C ARG A 97 0.95 4.71 32.98
N GLY A 98 1.73 4.67 31.89
CA GLY A 98 2.78 3.69 31.71
C GLY A 98 2.12 2.32 31.64
N THR A 99 2.35 1.58 30.56
CA THR A 99 2.14 0.13 30.58
C THR A 99 2.69 -0.43 31.90
N ASN A 100 2.08 -1.49 32.45
CA ASN A 100 2.48 -2.15 33.70
C ASN A 100 3.97 -2.64 33.77
N SER A 101 4.83 -2.19 32.85
CA SER A 101 6.28 -2.11 32.92
C SER A 101 6.81 -0.69 32.57
N MET A 102 7.18 0.05 33.61
CA MET A 102 8.52 0.64 33.82
C MET A 102 9.11 1.77 32.95
N GLU A 103 8.39 2.58 32.16
CA GLU A 103 9.03 3.83 31.63
C GLU A 103 8.12 5.09 31.56
N PRO A 104 8.58 6.27 32.04
CA PRO A 104 7.83 7.54 31.96
C PRO A 104 7.59 8.04 30.53
N VAL A 105 6.53 8.83 30.34
CA VAL A 105 6.22 9.58 29.10
C VAL A 105 7.42 10.37 28.58
N ASP A 106 8.25 10.89 29.48
CA ASP A 106 9.46 11.68 29.19
C ASP A 106 10.54 10.93 28.38
N LYS A 107 10.38 9.61 28.17
CA LYS A 107 11.26 8.80 27.30
C LYS A 107 10.76 8.64 25.87
N ILE A 108 9.51 9.05 25.58
CA ILE A 108 8.94 8.99 24.22
C ILE A 108 9.47 10.19 23.42
N CYS A 109 10.27 9.89 22.41
CA CYS A 109 10.89 10.90 21.56
C CYS A 109 9.95 11.39 20.45
N CYS A 110 9.18 10.48 19.85
CA CYS A 110 8.26 10.82 18.77
C CYS A 110 7.16 9.75 18.60
N ILE A 111 5.99 10.18 18.12
CA ILE A 111 4.93 9.31 17.62
C ILE A 111 4.94 9.37 16.08
N ILE A 112 5.17 8.24 15.42
CA ILE A 112 5.03 8.12 13.97
C ILE A 112 3.69 7.43 13.72
N TYR A 113 2.77 8.07 13.02
CA TYR A 113 1.42 7.54 12.85
C TYR A 113 1.06 7.48 11.37
N ASP A 114 0.28 6.47 10.99
CA ASP A 114 -0.32 6.44 9.66
C ASP A 114 -1.29 7.61 9.51
N ALA A 115 -1.26 8.32 8.37
CA ALA A 115 -2.07 9.53 8.17
C ALA A 115 -3.58 9.32 8.38
N ILE A 116 -4.10 8.10 8.24
CA ILE A 116 -5.51 7.79 8.50
C ILE A 116 -5.83 7.63 10.01
N MET A 117 -4.82 7.47 10.87
CA MET A 117 -4.93 7.31 12.32
C MET A 117 -4.65 8.63 13.06
N TYR A 118 -5.32 9.70 12.63
CA TYR A 118 -5.12 11.08 13.05
C TYR A 118 -5.39 11.35 14.55
N PHE A 119 -6.08 10.47 15.28
CA PHE A 119 -6.21 10.56 16.74
C PHE A 119 -4.83 10.56 17.42
N SER A 120 -3.85 9.89 16.83
CA SER A 120 -2.47 9.80 17.34
C SER A 120 -1.83 11.18 17.40
N GLU A 121 -2.07 12.03 16.41
CA GLU A 121 -1.59 13.41 16.40
C GLU A 121 -2.26 14.24 17.48
N ALA A 122 -3.58 14.09 17.66
CA ALA A 122 -4.32 14.84 18.67
C ALA A 122 -3.79 14.53 20.08
N VAL A 123 -3.55 13.25 20.36
CA VAL A 123 -2.94 12.80 21.62
C VAL A 123 -1.49 13.29 21.75
N ALA A 124 -0.68 13.19 20.69
CA ALA A 124 0.70 13.65 20.69
C ALA A 124 0.79 15.15 21.04
N ARG A 125 -0.04 15.97 20.39
CA ARG A 125 -0.13 17.42 20.60
C ARG A 125 -0.47 17.77 22.04
N ASP A 126 -1.46 17.11 22.62
CA ASP A 126 -1.91 17.39 23.99
C ASP A 126 -0.87 16.95 25.03
N LEU A 127 -0.15 15.86 24.76
CA LEU A 127 0.97 15.38 25.59
C LEU A 127 2.30 16.10 25.28
N LYS A 128 2.31 17.01 24.30
CA LYS A 128 3.49 17.75 23.82
C LYS A 128 4.63 16.82 23.34
N ILE A 129 4.27 15.70 22.74
CA ILE A 129 5.19 14.75 22.11
C ILE A 129 5.26 15.09 20.61
N PRO A 130 6.46 15.21 20.01
CA PRO A 130 6.58 15.37 18.56
C PRO A 130 5.89 14.24 17.79
N SER A 131 5.26 14.57 16.66
CA SER A 131 4.63 13.59 15.78
C SER A 131 5.09 13.72 14.33
N ILE A 132 5.11 12.60 13.60
CA ILE A 132 5.42 12.53 12.17
C ILE A 132 4.35 11.68 11.48
N ALA A 133 3.78 12.20 10.40
CA ALA A 133 2.78 11.47 9.62
C ALA A 133 3.48 10.55 8.60
N LEU A 134 3.06 9.29 8.52
CA LEU A 134 3.42 8.36 7.46
C LEU A 134 2.28 8.29 6.44
N HIS A 135 2.58 8.66 5.19
CA HIS A 135 1.70 8.42 4.05
C HIS A 135 2.10 7.11 3.37
N THR A 136 1.15 6.18 3.33
CA THR A 136 1.29 4.84 2.72
C THR A 136 0.75 4.78 1.28
N SER A 137 0.16 5.87 0.80
CA SER A 137 -0.19 6.11 -0.61
C SER A 137 0.90 6.90 -1.34
N SER A 138 0.80 7.00 -2.66
CA SER A 138 1.71 7.82 -3.48
C SER A 138 1.61 9.32 -3.16
N ALA A 139 2.69 10.06 -3.45
CA ALA A 139 2.67 11.52 -3.37
C ALA A 139 1.70 12.11 -4.39
N ALA A 140 1.62 11.54 -5.59
CA ALA A 140 0.67 11.88 -6.64
C ALA A 140 -0.79 11.79 -6.20
N THR A 141 -1.16 10.77 -5.41
CA THR A 141 -2.50 10.68 -4.82
C THR A 141 -2.74 11.77 -3.77
N THR A 142 -1.70 12.17 -3.03
CA THR A 142 -1.86 13.15 -1.95
C THR A 142 -2.13 14.55 -2.50
N ILE A 143 -1.44 14.97 -3.57
CA ILE A 143 -1.64 16.30 -4.20
C ILE A 143 -3.05 16.49 -4.78
N VAL A 144 -3.77 15.41 -5.12
CA VAL A 144 -5.12 15.53 -5.68
C VAL A 144 -6.24 15.55 -4.65
N ARG A 145 -5.95 15.31 -3.36
CA ARG A 145 -6.98 15.36 -2.30
C ARG A 145 -7.63 16.74 -2.14
N PRO A 146 -6.87 17.87 -2.16
CA PRO A 146 -7.49 19.21 -2.12
C PRO A 146 -8.44 19.47 -3.29
N ILE A 147 -8.16 18.91 -4.47
CA ILE A 147 -9.00 19.05 -5.67
C ILE A 147 -10.37 18.42 -5.43
N LEU A 148 -10.41 17.24 -4.79
CA LEU A 148 -11.68 16.59 -4.43
C LEU A 148 -12.52 17.46 -3.49
N LEU A 149 -11.89 18.09 -2.51
CA LEU A 149 -12.59 19.00 -1.59
C LEU A 149 -13.12 20.24 -2.32
N GLN A 150 -12.35 20.78 -3.26
CA GLN A 150 -12.78 21.89 -4.10
C GLN A 150 -13.97 21.51 -4.99
N LEU A 151 -13.92 20.35 -5.65
CA LEU A 151 -15.03 19.82 -6.46
C LEU A 151 -16.29 19.64 -5.61
N LYS A 152 -16.16 19.13 -4.37
CA LYS A 152 -17.28 19.06 -3.41
C LYS A 152 -17.87 20.43 -3.16
N ALA A 153 -17.03 21.41 -2.82
CA ALA A 153 -17.47 22.77 -2.49
C ALA A 153 -18.15 23.49 -3.67
N GLN A 154 -17.78 23.14 -4.90
CA GLN A 154 -18.38 23.66 -6.13
C GLN A 154 -19.66 22.90 -6.55
N GLY A 155 -20.01 21.80 -5.89
CA GLY A 155 -21.16 20.96 -6.25
C GLY A 155 -20.91 20.03 -7.46
N HIS A 156 -19.64 19.75 -7.77
CA HIS A 156 -19.23 18.85 -8.86
C HIS A 156 -18.95 17.41 -8.38
N ILE A 157 -19.53 17.00 -7.26
CA ILE A 157 -19.52 15.60 -6.80
C ILE A 157 -20.97 15.12 -6.70
N PRO A 158 -21.37 14.02 -7.38
CA PRO A 158 -20.55 13.20 -8.29
C PRO A 158 -20.06 13.99 -9.51
N ILE A 159 -18.90 13.59 -10.05
CA ILE A 159 -18.28 14.27 -11.19
C ILE A 159 -19.18 14.08 -12.42
N PRO A 160 -19.57 15.15 -13.14
CA PRO A 160 -20.38 15.03 -14.35
C PRO A 160 -19.70 14.20 -15.44
N ASP A 161 -20.47 13.37 -16.15
CA ASP A 161 -19.95 12.51 -17.23
C ASP A 161 -19.16 13.28 -18.29
N SER A 162 -19.60 14.51 -18.60
CA SER A 162 -18.94 15.41 -19.55
C SER A 162 -17.52 15.82 -19.12
N MET A 163 -17.21 15.75 -17.83
CA MET A 163 -15.90 16.09 -17.27
C MET A 163 -14.99 14.87 -17.11
N LEU A 164 -15.52 13.65 -17.05
CA LEU A 164 -14.76 12.44 -16.69
C LEU A 164 -13.48 12.25 -17.51
N GLN A 165 -13.53 12.52 -18.82
CA GLN A 165 -12.38 12.37 -19.72
C GLN A 165 -11.48 13.61 -19.80
N ALA A 166 -11.92 14.75 -19.26
CA ALA A 166 -11.13 15.97 -19.25
C ALA A 166 -9.94 15.82 -18.29
N LEU A 167 -8.80 16.41 -18.67
CA LEU A 167 -7.60 16.46 -17.85
C LEU A 167 -7.85 17.35 -16.62
N VAL A 168 -7.31 16.93 -15.48
CA VAL A 168 -7.28 17.76 -14.27
C VAL A 168 -6.25 18.87 -14.50
N PRO A 169 -6.64 20.15 -14.44
CA PRO A 169 -5.72 21.25 -14.67
C PRO A 169 -4.50 21.17 -13.74
N LEU A 170 -3.29 21.39 -14.26
CA LEU A 170 -2.01 21.34 -13.53
C LEU A 170 -1.59 19.96 -12.98
N HIS A 171 -2.43 18.93 -13.08
CA HIS A 171 -2.15 17.58 -12.57
C HIS A 171 -2.17 16.52 -13.68
N GLN A 172 -1.69 16.86 -14.87
CA GLN A 172 -1.50 15.88 -15.95
C GLN A 172 -0.53 14.76 -15.48
N PRO A 173 -0.74 13.50 -15.89
CA PRO A 173 -1.68 13.03 -16.92
C PRO A 173 -3.09 12.68 -16.41
N LEU A 174 -3.46 13.06 -15.19
CA LEU A 174 -4.74 12.67 -14.58
C LEU A 174 -5.93 13.30 -15.28
N ARG A 175 -6.97 12.50 -15.46
CA ARG A 175 -8.33 12.92 -15.83
C ARG A 175 -9.21 12.98 -14.58
N PHE A 176 -10.36 13.65 -14.67
CA PHE A 176 -11.30 13.68 -13.55
C PHE A 176 -11.79 12.29 -13.13
N LYS A 177 -11.94 11.33 -14.07
CA LYS A 177 -12.26 9.93 -13.73
C LYS A 177 -11.15 9.19 -13.00
N ASP A 178 -9.90 9.66 -13.11
CA ASP A 178 -8.75 9.03 -12.47
C ASP A 178 -8.59 9.50 -11.01
N LEU A 179 -9.34 10.52 -10.58
CA LEU A 179 -9.32 11.01 -9.21
C LEU A 179 -9.82 9.93 -8.23
N PRO A 180 -9.28 9.88 -7.00
CA PRO A 180 -9.54 8.79 -6.07
C PRO A 180 -10.88 8.95 -5.35
N LEU A 181 -11.96 9.16 -6.09
CA LEU A 181 -13.31 9.08 -5.53
C LEU A 181 -13.59 7.63 -5.17
N SER A 182 -13.89 7.38 -3.89
CA SER A 182 -14.22 6.03 -3.46
C SER A 182 -15.59 5.63 -3.99
N ASN A 183 -15.65 4.55 -4.77
CA ASN A 183 -16.88 3.78 -4.99
C ASN A 183 -17.10 2.77 -3.86
N PHE A 184 -16.21 2.75 -2.86
CA PHE A 184 -16.23 1.81 -1.74
C PHE A 184 -16.69 2.54 -0.47
N GLY A 185 -17.86 2.19 0.02
CA GLY A 185 -18.49 2.82 1.18
C GLY A 185 -19.12 4.18 0.89
N SER A 186 -19.44 4.91 1.96
CA SER A 186 -20.09 6.21 1.93
C SER A 186 -19.14 7.29 1.42
N LEU A 187 -19.54 7.97 0.34
CA LEU A 187 -18.85 9.14 -0.19
C LEU A 187 -18.70 10.25 0.87
N ASP A 188 -19.69 10.40 1.77
CA ASP A 188 -19.62 11.39 2.83
C ASP A 188 -18.54 11.06 3.86
N TYR A 189 -18.45 9.80 4.30
CA TYR A 189 -17.38 9.35 5.19
C TYR A 189 -16.00 9.47 4.53
N PHE A 190 -15.91 9.16 3.24
CA PHE A 190 -14.66 9.34 2.50
C PHE A 190 -14.22 10.81 2.47
N LEU A 191 -15.13 11.72 2.14
CA LEU A 191 -14.83 13.16 2.08
C LEU A 191 -14.51 13.73 3.47
N GLU A 192 -15.19 13.27 4.52
CA GLU A 192 -14.87 13.61 5.91
C GLU A 192 -13.48 13.12 6.30
N LEU A 193 -13.15 11.85 6.01
CA LEU A 193 -11.83 11.30 6.27
C LEU A 193 -10.74 12.05 5.51
N LEU A 194 -10.98 12.43 4.26
CA LEU A 194 -10.04 13.24 3.48
C LEU A 194 -9.72 14.58 4.16
N VAL A 195 -10.73 15.29 4.69
CA VAL A 195 -10.51 16.54 5.43
C VAL A 195 -9.66 16.29 6.68
N LEU A 196 -10.00 15.25 7.45
CA LEU A 196 -9.35 14.98 8.72
C LEU A 196 -7.93 14.44 8.58
N ALA A 197 -7.69 13.56 7.61
CA ALA A 197 -6.40 12.92 7.34
C ALA A 197 -5.45 13.79 6.48
N SER A 198 -5.96 14.72 5.69
CA SER A 198 -5.10 15.65 4.92
C SER A 198 -4.62 16.83 5.75
N ASN A 199 -5.19 17.04 6.94
CA ASN A 199 -4.72 18.03 7.88
C ASN A 199 -3.49 17.48 8.62
N ILE A 200 -2.31 18.00 8.27
CA ILE A 200 -1.05 17.64 8.94
C ILE A 200 -0.98 18.14 10.40
N ARG A 201 -1.87 19.07 10.77
CA ARG A 201 -2.04 19.62 12.12
C ARG A 201 -0.70 20.09 12.71
N SER A 202 -0.29 19.56 13.86
CA SER A 202 0.97 19.92 14.54
C SER A 202 2.13 18.97 14.25
N SER A 203 2.00 18.06 13.26
CA SER A 203 3.08 17.14 12.92
C SER A 203 4.32 17.87 12.42
N SER A 204 5.47 17.41 12.92
CA SER A 204 6.78 18.01 12.67
C SER A 204 7.35 17.65 11.30
N ALA A 205 6.87 16.59 10.66
CA ALA A 205 7.30 16.15 9.32
C ALA A 205 6.32 15.14 8.69
N ILE A 206 6.56 14.82 7.42
CA ILE A 206 5.88 13.75 6.67
C ILE A 206 6.89 12.74 6.15
N ILE A 207 6.57 11.46 6.23
CA ILE A 207 7.28 10.37 5.56
C ILE A 207 6.39 9.85 4.43
N PHE A 208 6.96 9.68 3.25
CA PHE A 208 6.34 8.94 2.16
C PHE A 208 7.13 7.66 1.89
N ASN A 209 6.44 6.53 1.77
CA ASN A 209 7.02 5.34 1.16
C ASN A 209 7.08 5.54 -0.36
N THR A 210 8.00 6.36 -0.85
CA THR A 210 8.21 6.61 -2.28
C THR A 210 9.67 6.94 -2.57
N ILE A 211 10.07 6.85 -3.82
CA ILE A 211 11.41 7.19 -4.27
C ILE A 211 11.35 8.59 -4.90
N HIS A 212 12.23 9.49 -4.46
CA HIS A 212 12.24 10.89 -4.92
C HIS A 212 12.16 11.03 -6.44
N CYS A 213 12.94 10.25 -7.19
CA CYS A 213 12.98 10.35 -8.66
C CYS A 213 11.73 9.78 -9.37
N LEU A 214 10.85 9.06 -8.67
CA LEU A 214 9.57 8.61 -9.24
C LEU A 214 8.49 9.68 -9.14
N GLU A 215 8.54 10.52 -8.10
CA GLU A 215 7.47 11.47 -7.75
C GLU A 215 8.01 12.88 -7.43
N GLU A 216 9.07 13.33 -8.11
CA GLU A 216 9.74 14.60 -7.84
C GLU A 216 8.79 15.81 -7.89
N SER A 217 7.95 15.89 -8.94
CA SER A 217 6.98 16.98 -9.09
C SER A 217 5.90 16.98 -8.00
N PRO A 218 5.17 15.86 -7.74
CA PRO A 218 4.26 15.78 -6.60
C PRO A 218 4.92 16.11 -5.25
N LEU A 219 6.14 15.63 -4.99
CA LEU A 219 6.84 15.90 -3.74
C LEU A 219 7.19 17.39 -3.57
N ALA A 220 7.59 18.06 -4.66
CA ALA A 220 7.87 19.49 -4.64
C ALA A 220 6.61 20.32 -4.33
N GLU A 221 5.46 19.93 -4.89
CA GLU A 221 4.17 20.58 -4.61
C GLU A 221 3.75 20.38 -3.15
N LEU A 222 3.84 19.15 -2.64
CA LEU A 222 3.51 18.85 -1.23
C LEU A 222 4.40 19.64 -0.27
N HIS A 223 5.68 19.84 -0.62
CA HIS A 223 6.59 20.63 0.20
C HIS A 223 6.13 22.09 0.32
N GLN A 224 5.65 22.69 -0.77
CA GLN A 224 5.07 24.04 -0.76
C GLN A 224 3.75 24.10 0.03
N GLN A 225 2.92 23.06 -0.09
CA GLN A 225 1.63 22.99 0.58
C GLN A 225 1.76 22.86 2.10
N TYR A 226 2.58 21.92 2.58
CA TYR A 226 2.63 21.57 4.00
C TYR A 226 3.65 22.38 4.81
N GLN A 227 4.68 22.93 4.17
CA GLN A 227 5.71 23.76 4.82
C GLN A 227 6.43 23.07 5.99
N VAL A 228 6.48 21.74 5.98
CA VAL A 228 7.28 20.92 6.90
C VAL A 228 8.26 20.03 6.12
N PRO A 229 9.30 19.48 6.76
CA PRO A 229 10.17 18.49 6.15
C PRO A 229 9.38 17.29 5.59
N ILE A 230 9.68 16.90 4.36
CA ILE A 230 9.13 15.71 3.69
C ILE A 230 10.28 14.73 3.43
N PHE A 231 10.08 13.47 3.82
CA PHE A 231 11.06 12.41 3.70
C PHE A 231 10.53 11.28 2.79
N PRO A 232 10.86 11.29 1.49
CA PRO A 232 10.61 10.16 0.60
C PRO A 232 11.61 9.04 0.89
N ILE A 233 11.23 8.09 1.74
CA ILE A 233 12.07 6.97 2.21
C ILE A 233 11.53 5.66 1.64
N GLY A 234 11.42 5.58 0.33
CA GLY A 234 11.00 4.38 -0.40
C GLY A 234 12.12 3.78 -1.25
N PRO A 235 11.95 2.54 -1.72
CA PRO A 235 10.88 1.63 -1.33
C PRO A 235 11.23 0.94 0.00
N LEU A 236 10.35 1.06 1.00
CA LEU A 236 10.58 0.50 2.35
C LEU A 236 10.80 -1.01 2.33
N HIS A 237 10.15 -1.74 1.40
CA HIS A 237 10.27 -3.19 1.31
C HIS A 237 11.66 -3.68 0.89
N LYS A 238 12.49 -2.83 0.27
CA LYS A 238 13.90 -3.14 -0.05
C LYS A 238 14.87 -2.68 1.03
N LEU A 239 14.51 -1.63 1.78
CA LEU A 239 15.33 -1.09 2.87
C LEU A 239 15.20 -1.90 4.17
N ALA A 240 14.04 -2.52 4.40
CA ALA A 240 13.81 -3.35 5.57
C ALA A 240 14.37 -4.77 5.35
N PRO A 241 15.17 -5.32 6.28
CA PRO A 241 15.56 -6.72 6.24
C PRO A 241 14.31 -7.62 6.27
N THR A 242 14.36 -8.72 5.52
CA THR A 242 13.20 -9.55 5.19
C THR A 242 12.59 -10.21 6.44
N SER A 243 11.58 -9.56 7.04
CA SER A 243 10.65 -10.18 8.00
C SER A 243 9.34 -10.55 7.31
N ALA A 244 8.63 -11.56 7.82
CA ALA A 244 7.24 -11.80 7.46
C ALA A 244 6.40 -10.61 7.96
N VAL A 245 5.57 -10.02 7.09
CA VAL A 245 4.77 -8.81 7.42
C VAL A 245 3.32 -8.98 6.97
N SER A 246 2.88 -10.22 6.73
CA SER A 246 1.56 -10.50 6.22
C SER A 246 0.59 -10.89 7.33
N LEU A 247 -0.64 -10.34 7.28
CA LEU A 247 -1.76 -10.77 8.11
C LEU A 247 -2.22 -12.20 7.77
N LEU A 248 -1.92 -12.68 6.56
CA LEU A 248 -2.26 -14.02 6.10
C LEU A 248 -0.99 -14.87 5.95
N GLN A 249 -1.11 -16.16 6.21
CA GLN A 249 0.01 -17.09 6.04
C GLN A 249 0.32 -17.28 4.54
N ASP A 250 1.57 -17.06 4.14
CA ASP A 250 2.04 -17.28 2.78
C ASP A 250 1.97 -18.76 2.38
N ASP A 251 1.38 -19.05 1.22
CA ASP A 251 1.54 -20.35 0.55
C ASP A 251 2.80 -20.31 -0.32
N THR A 252 3.89 -20.88 0.19
CA THR A 252 5.16 -20.98 -0.54
C THR A 252 5.16 -22.07 -1.61
N GLY A 253 4.09 -22.86 -1.74
CA GLY A 253 3.97 -23.94 -2.73
C GLY A 253 4.01 -23.45 -4.18
N CYS A 254 3.75 -22.16 -4.42
CA CYS A 254 3.88 -21.55 -5.74
C CYS A 254 5.32 -21.36 -6.21
N ILE A 255 6.31 -21.26 -5.31
CA ILE A 255 7.71 -21.04 -5.69
C ILE A 255 8.29 -22.24 -6.47
N PRO A 256 8.18 -23.50 -5.97
CA PRO A 256 8.59 -24.67 -6.75
C PRO A 256 7.87 -24.85 -8.10
N TRP A 257 6.67 -24.29 -8.24
CA TRP A 257 5.96 -24.26 -9.52
C TRP A 257 6.60 -23.24 -10.48
N LEU A 258 6.96 -22.06 -9.97
CA LEU A 258 7.65 -21.01 -10.72
C LEU A 258 9.05 -21.44 -11.18
N ASP A 259 9.77 -22.21 -10.37
CA ASP A 259 11.11 -22.76 -10.69
C ASP A 259 11.10 -23.61 -11.98
N LYS A 260 9.96 -24.21 -12.32
CA LYS A 260 9.79 -25.06 -13.52
C LYS A 260 9.44 -24.26 -14.77
N GLN A 261 9.14 -22.97 -14.63
CA GLN A 261 8.69 -22.12 -15.73
C GLN A 261 9.88 -21.44 -16.41
N THR A 262 9.73 -21.12 -17.69
CA THR A 262 10.75 -20.38 -18.43
C THR A 262 10.82 -18.91 -18.01
N HIS A 263 11.98 -18.30 -18.21
CA HIS A 263 12.22 -16.88 -17.91
C HIS A 263 11.16 -15.97 -18.56
N ASN A 264 10.67 -14.99 -17.80
CA ASN A 264 9.66 -14.00 -18.23
C ASN A 264 8.40 -14.60 -18.90
N SER A 265 7.99 -15.82 -18.55
CA SER A 265 6.83 -16.48 -19.18
C SER A 265 5.54 -16.42 -18.36
N VAL A 266 5.63 -16.23 -17.04
CA VAL A 266 4.48 -16.29 -16.14
C VAL A 266 3.87 -14.91 -15.98
N ILE A 267 2.54 -14.82 -16.08
CA ILE A 267 1.78 -13.66 -15.57
C ILE A 267 1.35 -13.94 -14.12
N TYR A 268 1.79 -13.10 -13.19
CA TYR A 268 1.31 -13.12 -11.80
C TYR A 268 0.04 -12.26 -11.70
N VAL A 269 -0.98 -12.72 -10.99
CA VAL A 269 -2.28 -12.04 -10.85
C VAL A 269 -2.64 -11.89 -9.38
N SER A 270 -2.79 -10.65 -8.91
CA SER A 270 -3.24 -10.35 -7.54
C SER A 270 -3.94 -8.99 -7.46
N LEU A 271 -5.20 -9.00 -7.03
CA LEU A 271 -6.03 -7.79 -6.87
C LEU A 271 -6.00 -7.21 -5.44
N GLY A 272 -5.01 -7.59 -4.64
CA GLY A 272 -4.80 -7.05 -3.30
C GLY A 272 -5.62 -7.72 -2.20
N SER A 273 -5.55 -7.16 -1.00
CA SER A 273 -6.10 -7.77 0.21
C SER A 273 -7.59 -7.51 0.46
N ILE A 274 -8.19 -6.56 -0.27
CA ILE A 274 -9.54 -6.05 0.01
C ILE A 274 -10.50 -6.26 -1.17
N ALA A 275 -10.01 -6.24 -2.41
CA ALA A 275 -10.88 -6.34 -3.58
C ALA A 275 -11.69 -7.65 -3.60
N HIS A 276 -12.93 -7.54 -4.09
CA HIS A 276 -13.84 -8.63 -4.36
C HIS A 276 -14.01 -8.79 -5.88
N LEU A 277 -14.35 -10.01 -6.29
CA LEU A 277 -14.72 -10.34 -7.66
C LEU A 277 -16.12 -10.95 -7.63
N ASP A 278 -16.99 -10.50 -8.52
CA ASP A 278 -18.22 -11.25 -8.78
C ASP A 278 -17.95 -12.49 -9.65
N GLN A 279 -18.96 -13.33 -9.80
CA GLN A 279 -18.81 -14.62 -10.50
C GLN A 279 -18.56 -14.44 -12.00
N ASP A 280 -19.14 -13.40 -12.60
CA ASP A 280 -19.03 -13.12 -14.04
C ASP A 280 -17.62 -12.60 -14.34
N GLN A 281 -17.13 -11.65 -13.55
CA GLN A 281 -15.76 -11.16 -13.59
C GLN A 281 -14.75 -12.29 -13.42
N LEU A 282 -14.94 -13.17 -12.42
CA LEU A 282 -14.07 -14.32 -12.21
C LEU A 282 -14.00 -15.21 -13.46
N SER A 283 -15.15 -15.50 -14.08
CA SER A 283 -15.26 -16.31 -15.29
C SER A 283 -14.55 -15.65 -16.49
N GLU A 284 -14.78 -14.36 -16.72
CA GLU A 284 -14.17 -13.61 -17.81
C GLU A 284 -12.65 -13.49 -17.64
N MET A 285 -12.16 -13.24 -16.41
CA MET A 285 -10.73 -13.27 -16.08
C MET A 285 -10.12 -14.66 -16.34
N ALA A 286 -10.76 -15.71 -15.82
CA ALA A 286 -10.28 -17.08 -15.94
C ALA A 286 -10.15 -17.51 -17.41
N TRP A 287 -11.22 -17.35 -18.19
CA TRP A 287 -11.19 -17.71 -19.61
C TRP A 287 -10.28 -16.81 -20.44
N GLY A 288 -10.15 -15.53 -20.09
CA GLY A 288 -9.17 -14.64 -20.73
C GLY A 288 -7.73 -15.09 -20.50
N LEU A 289 -7.38 -15.48 -19.27
CA LEU A 289 -6.08 -16.08 -18.93
C LEU A 289 -5.87 -17.39 -19.68
N ALA A 290 -6.86 -18.29 -19.68
CA ALA A 290 -6.79 -19.57 -20.39
C ALA A 290 -6.56 -19.39 -21.90
N ASN A 291 -7.23 -18.41 -22.52
CA ASN A 291 -7.16 -18.11 -23.95
C ASN A 291 -5.84 -17.45 -24.37
N SER A 292 -5.21 -16.70 -23.46
CA SER A 292 -3.88 -16.10 -23.70
C SER A 292 -2.76 -17.13 -23.95
N LYS A 293 -2.98 -18.38 -23.53
CA LYS A 293 -2.02 -19.49 -23.53
C LYS A 293 -0.72 -19.20 -22.74
N GLN A 294 -0.68 -18.16 -21.92
CA GLN A 294 0.43 -17.92 -21.00
C GLN A 294 0.29 -18.78 -19.74
N PRO A 295 1.41 -19.25 -19.15
CA PRO A 295 1.43 -19.70 -17.77
C PRO A 295 1.02 -18.56 -16.82
N PHE A 296 0.26 -18.88 -15.77
CA PHE A 296 -0.15 -17.86 -14.80
C PHE A 296 -0.17 -18.38 -13.36
N LEU A 297 0.22 -17.50 -12.44
CA LEU A 297 0.05 -17.68 -11.01
C LEU A 297 -1.02 -16.70 -10.54
N TRP A 298 -2.14 -17.19 -10.01
CA TRP A 298 -3.27 -16.36 -9.58
C TRP A 298 -3.55 -16.52 -8.09
N VAL A 299 -3.52 -15.41 -7.37
CA VAL A 299 -3.98 -15.32 -5.99
C VAL A 299 -5.49 -15.07 -5.98
N ILE A 300 -6.24 -16.04 -5.46
CA ILE A 300 -7.68 -15.91 -5.18
C ILE A 300 -7.84 -16.10 -3.67
N ARG A 301 -8.16 -15.03 -2.95
CA ARG A 301 -8.30 -15.07 -1.49
C ARG A 301 -9.66 -15.69 -1.10
N PRO A 302 -9.72 -16.50 -0.02
CA PRO A 302 -11.00 -16.93 0.54
C PRO A 302 -11.92 -15.74 0.85
N GLY A 303 -13.19 -15.86 0.48
CA GLY A 303 -14.18 -14.79 0.64
C GLY A 303 -14.07 -13.61 -0.34
N SER A 304 -13.16 -13.66 -1.33
CA SER A 304 -13.17 -12.67 -2.42
C SER A 304 -14.35 -12.84 -3.38
N ILE A 305 -14.98 -14.02 -3.41
CA ILE A 305 -16.12 -14.36 -4.25
C ILE A 305 -17.36 -14.54 -3.36
N PRO A 306 -18.41 -13.73 -3.50
CA PRO A 306 -19.62 -13.86 -2.70
C PRO A 306 -20.27 -15.26 -2.85
N GLY A 307 -20.50 -15.95 -1.73
CA GLY A 307 -21.16 -17.26 -1.72
C GLY A 307 -20.26 -18.46 -2.07
N SER A 308 -18.94 -18.27 -2.20
CA SER A 308 -17.96 -19.35 -2.41
C SER A 308 -16.82 -19.24 -1.40
N GLU A 309 -16.38 -20.39 -0.87
CA GLU A 309 -15.24 -20.44 0.06
C GLU A 309 -13.91 -20.14 -0.66
N TRP A 310 -13.73 -20.64 -1.90
CA TRP A 310 -12.56 -20.39 -2.73
C TRP A 310 -12.82 -20.64 -4.24
N ILE A 311 -12.23 -21.71 -4.82
CA ILE A 311 -12.30 -22.03 -6.25
C ILE A 311 -13.30 -23.14 -6.58
N GLU A 312 -14.13 -23.55 -5.61
CA GLU A 312 -15.15 -24.58 -5.81
C GLU A 312 -16.19 -24.14 -6.84
N SER A 313 -16.37 -22.82 -7.00
CA SER A 313 -17.25 -22.22 -8.00
C SER A 313 -16.64 -22.13 -9.41
N MET A 314 -15.35 -22.46 -9.57
CA MET A 314 -14.70 -22.49 -10.88
C MET A 314 -15.05 -23.79 -11.64
N ASP A 315 -15.35 -23.64 -12.93
CA ASP A 315 -15.69 -24.73 -13.84
C ASP A 315 -14.56 -25.78 -13.94
N GLU A 316 -14.94 -27.07 -13.94
CA GLU A 316 -14.02 -28.18 -14.14
C GLU A 316 -13.41 -28.17 -15.54
N GLU A 317 -14.16 -27.69 -16.56
CA GLU A 317 -13.62 -27.52 -17.92
C GLU A 317 -12.44 -26.53 -17.90
N PHE A 318 -12.57 -25.43 -17.15
CA PHE A 318 -11.50 -24.47 -16.99
C PHE A 318 -10.29 -25.10 -16.30
N LYS A 319 -10.49 -25.79 -15.16
CA LYS A 319 -9.40 -26.42 -14.40
C LYS A 319 -8.61 -27.40 -15.26
N GLU A 320 -9.30 -28.24 -16.03
CA GLU A 320 -8.66 -29.19 -16.95
C GLU A 320 -7.91 -28.47 -18.09
N CYS A 321 -8.48 -27.40 -18.65
CA CYS A 321 -7.87 -26.59 -19.72
C CYS A 321 -6.55 -25.91 -19.31
N VAL A 322 -6.37 -25.61 -18.02
CA VAL A 322 -5.21 -24.87 -17.51
C VAL A 322 -4.28 -25.69 -16.59
N LYS A 323 -4.58 -26.97 -16.32
CA LYS A 323 -3.89 -27.80 -15.32
C LYS A 323 -2.35 -27.78 -15.38
N ASP A 324 -1.78 -27.72 -16.57
CA ASP A 324 -0.32 -27.76 -16.78
C ASP A 324 0.33 -26.35 -16.81
N ARG A 325 -0.47 -25.29 -16.72
CA ARG A 325 -0.05 -23.89 -16.95
C ARG A 325 -0.54 -22.91 -15.89
N ALA A 326 -1.40 -23.34 -14.98
CA ALA A 326 -1.92 -22.51 -13.91
C ALA A 326 -1.39 -22.97 -12.55
N CYS A 327 -1.12 -22.00 -11.68
CA CYS A 327 -1.00 -22.20 -10.26
C CYS A 327 -1.97 -21.23 -9.58
N ILE A 328 -2.93 -21.75 -8.81
CA ILE A 328 -3.92 -20.93 -8.09
C ILE A 328 -3.72 -21.16 -6.61
N VAL A 329 -3.48 -20.08 -5.87
CA VAL A 329 -3.18 -20.12 -4.42
C VAL A 329 -4.07 -19.14 -3.66
N LYS A 330 -4.24 -19.38 -2.35
CA LYS A 330 -5.03 -18.50 -1.47
C LYS A 330 -4.30 -17.20 -1.13
N TRP A 331 -2.98 -17.29 -0.97
CA TRP A 331 -2.11 -16.18 -0.65
C TRP A 331 -0.69 -16.51 -1.10
N ALA A 332 0.01 -15.58 -1.74
CA ALA A 332 1.36 -15.81 -2.25
C ALA A 332 2.38 -14.93 -1.53
N PRO A 333 3.64 -15.39 -1.36
CA PRO A 333 4.74 -14.54 -0.91
C PRO A 333 5.12 -13.54 -2.02
N GLN A 334 4.27 -12.54 -2.25
CA GLN A 334 4.29 -11.67 -3.44
C GLN A 334 5.67 -11.08 -3.76
N LYS A 335 6.42 -10.63 -2.74
CA LYS A 335 7.79 -10.12 -2.93
C LYS A 335 8.72 -11.16 -3.57
N LYS A 336 8.64 -12.42 -3.13
CA LYS A 336 9.42 -13.53 -3.71
C LYS A 336 8.95 -13.89 -5.10
N VAL A 337 7.64 -13.83 -5.34
CA VAL A 337 7.05 -14.08 -6.66
C VAL A 337 7.50 -13.03 -7.67
N LEU A 338 7.37 -11.74 -7.35
CA LEU A 338 7.79 -10.65 -8.24
C LEU A 338 9.29 -10.64 -8.51
N ALA A 339 10.11 -11.06 -7.54
CA ALA A 339 11.55 -11.21 -7.70
C ALA A 339 11.96 -12.49 -8.47
N HIS A 340 11.02 -13.37 -8.83
CA HIS A 340 11.33 -14.64 -9.47
C HIS A 340 11.52 -14.48 -10.98
N ASP A 341 12.62 -15.01 -11.52
CA ASP A 341 13.02 -14.86 -12.93
C ASP A 341 11.97 -15.31 -13.96
N SER A 342 11.08 -16.23 -13.59
CA SER A 342 10.02 -16.69 -14.49
C SER A 342 8.83 -15.74 -14.62
N VAL A 343 8.67 -14.78 -13.71
CA VAL A 343 7.57 -13.80 -13.75
C VAL A 343 7.88 -12.70 -14.76
N GLY A 344 7.13 -12.71 -15.85
CA GLY A 344 7.26 -11.73 -16.92
C GLY A 344 6.27 -10.57 -16.81
N GLY A 345 5.20 -10.67 -16.04
CA GLY A 345 4.22 -9.60 -15.92
C GLY A 345 3.35 -9.73 -14.70
N PHE A 346 2.79 -8.60 -14.26
CA PHE A 346 1.94 -8.54 -13.09
C PHE A 346 0.60 -7.90 -13.40
N TRP A 347 -0.49 -8.64 -13.27
CA TRP A 347 -1.83 -8.09 -13.29
C TRP A 347 -2.26 -7.70 -11.87
N SER A 348 -2.44 -6.40 -11.66
CA SER A 348 -2.60 -5.80 -10.35
C SER A 348 -3.71 -4.76 -10.29
N HIS A 349 -4.33 -4.69 -9.11
CA HIS A 349 -5.21 -3.59 -8.73
C HIS A 349 -4.51 -2.24 -8.53
N CYS A 350 -3.18 -2.16 -8.71
CA CYS A 350 -2.41 -0.90 -8.63
C CYS A 350 -2.36 -0.25 -7.24
N GLY A 351 -2.55 -1.02 -6.16
CA GLY A 351 -2.26 -0.55 -4.82
C GLY A 351 -0.77 -0.17 -4.67
N TRP A 352 -0.50 0.91 -3.92
CA TRP A 352 0.83 1.55 -3.93
C TRP A 352 1.99 0.63 -3.53
N ASN A 353 1.82 -0.22 -2.52
CA ASN A 353 2.85 -1.18 -2.13
C ASN A 353 3.19 -2.16 -3.27
N SER A 354 2.17 -2.75 -3.91
CA SER A 354 2.33 -3.65 -5.05
C SER A 354 2.96 -2.96 -6.26
N THR A 355 2.64 -1.69 -6.49
CA THR A 355 3.26 -0.85 -7.53
C THR A 355 4.76 -0.71 -7.29
N LEU A 356 5.17 -0.37 -6.06
CA LEU A 356 6.59 -0.25 -5.71
C LEU A 356 7.32 -1.58 -5.79
N GLU A 357 6.71 -2.68 -5.35
CA GLU A 357 7.30 -4.03 -5.43
C GLU A 357 7.53 -4.44 -6.90
N SER A 358 6.55 -4.20 -7.77
CA SER A 358 6.68 -4.54 -9.20
C SER A 358 7.75 -3.70 -9.90
N ILE A 359 7.78 -2.39 -9.67
CA ILE A 359 8.82 -1.51 -10.21
C ILE A 359 10.19 -1.91 -9.64
N GLY A 360 10.24 -2.21 -8.35
CA GLY A 360 11.45 -2.66 -7.66
C GLY A 360 12.02 -3.95 -8.23
N GLU A 361 11.20 -4.84 -8.77
CA GLU A 361 11.65 -6.09 -9.40
C GLU A 361 11.66 -6.05 -10.92
N GLY A 362 11.33 -4.91 -11.55
CA GLY A 362 11.42 -4.75 -13.00
C GLY A 362 10.33 -5.52 -13.76
N VAL A 363 9.17 -5.70 -13.14
CA VAL A 363 8.03 -6.42 -13.72
C VAL A 363 6.99 -5.43 -14.24
N PRO A 364 6.64 -5.45 -15.54
CA PRO A 364 5.63 -4.55 -16.11
C PRO A 364 4.20 -4.98 -15.71
N ILE A 365 3.26 -4.03 -15.71
CA ILE A 365 1.97 -4.18 -15.03
C ILE A 365 0.76 -4.11 -15.99
N ILE A 366 -0.19 -5.04 -15.84
CA ILE A 366 -1.56 -4.86 -16.31
C ILE A 366 -2.36 -4.24 -15.17
N CYS A 367 -2.86 -3.03 -15.39
CA CYS A 367 -3.54 -2.21 -14.40
C CYS A 367 -5.04 -2.48 -14.42
N GLN A 368 -5.60 -2.82 -13.27
CA GLN A 368 -7.02 -3.07 -13.04
C GLN A 368 -7.46 -2.36 -11.75
N PRO A 369 -7.41 -1.02 -11.70
CA PRO A 369 -7.75 -0.30 -10.48
C PRO A 369 -9.19 -0.61 -10.05
N CYS A 370 -9.39 -0.82 -8.76
CA CYS A 370 -10.70 -1.14 -8.19
C CYS A 370 -11.32 0.07 -7.45
N PHE A 371 -10.53 0.79 -6.65
CA PHE A 371 -11.02 1.92 -5.85
C PHE A 371 -9.88 2.82 -5.32
N GLY A 372 -10.26 3.97 -4.77
CA GLY A 372 -9.35 4.85 -4.03
C GLY A 372 -8.18 5.34 -4.88
N ASP A 373 -6.97 5.26 -4.33
CA ASP A 373 -5.72 5.76 -4.94
C ASP A 373 -5.30 5.00 -6.21
N GLN A 374 -5.88 3.81 -6.43
CA GLN A 374 -5.47 2.90 -7.50
C GLN A 374 -5.63 3.49 -8.90
N ASN A 375 -6.66 4.31 -9.13
CA ASN A 375 -6.86 4.97 -10.43
C ASN A 375 -5.73 5.97 -10.74
N VAL A 376 -5.29 6.73 -9.74
CA VAL A 376 -4.14 7.65 -9.85
C VAL A 376 -2.88 6.84 -10.17
N ASN A 377 -2.64 5.76 -9.41
CA ASN A 377 -1.47 4.90 -9.61
C ASN A 377 -1.47 4.25 -10.99
N ALA A 378 -2.61 3.71 -11.46
CA ALA A 378 -2.77 3.14 -12.79
C ALA A 378 -2.48 4.16 -13.89
N ARG A 379 -2.94 5.41 -13.72
CA ARG A 379 -2.67 6.49 -14.68
C ARG A 379 -1.19 6.83 -14.77
N TYR A 380 -0.49 6.88 -13.63
CA TYR A 380 0.96 7.09 -13.60
C TYR A 380 1.72 5.91 -14.25
N LEU A 381 1.35 4.67 -13.91
CA LEU A 381 1.92 3.46 -14.52
C LEU A 381 1.80 3.44 -16.05
N THR A 382 0.67 3.90 -16.58
CA THR A 382 0.35 3.82 -18.01
C THR A 382 0.78 5.04 -18.82
N HIS A 383 0.69 6.26 -18.27
CA HIS A 383 0.88 7.50 -19.03
C HIS A 383 2.14 8.27 -18.65
N GLU A 384 2.52 8.28 -17.37
CA GLU A 384 3.72 8.96 -16.89
C GLU A 384 4.95 8.08 -17.10
N TRP A 385 4.96 6.91 -16.46
CA TRP A 385 6.08 5.98 -16.48
C TRP A 385 6.05 5.03 -17.69
N LYS A 386 4.86 4.76 -18.22
CA LYS A 386 4.64 3.87 -19.38
C LYS A 386 5.22 2.47 -19.18
N VAL A 387 5.08 1.95 -17.96
CA VAL A 387 5.53 0.61 -17.54
C VAL A 387 4.37 -0.39 -17.41
N GLY A 388 3.17 0.03 -17.77
CA GLY A 388 1.99 -0.80 -17.77
C GLY A 388 0.94 -0.37 -18.78
N LEU A 389 -0.09 -1.20 -18.89
CA LEU A 389 -1.29 -0.95 -19.69
C LEU A 389 -2.53 -1.18 -18.82
N GLU A 390 -3.61 -0.47 -19.10
CA GLU A 390 -4.83 -0.51 -18.30
C GLU A 390 -5.92 -1.33 -19.00
N LEU A 391 -6.60 -2.17 -18.23
CA LEU A 391 -7.86 -2.78 -18.62
C LEU A 391 -8.99 -1.79 -18.28
N GLU A 392 -9.25 -0.87 -19.19
CA GLU A 392 -10.37 0.09 -19.05
C GLU A 392 -11.71 -0.60 -19.36
N GLY A 393 -12.72 -0.35 -18.53
CA GLY A 393 -14.10 -0.82 -18.74
C GLY A 393 -14.44 -2.15 -18.07
N GLU A 394 -15.50 -2.80 -18.55
CA GLU A 394 -15.94 -4.10 -18.04
C GLU A 394 -14.92 -5.20 -18.37
N ILE A 395 -14.79 -6.17 -17.46
CA ILE A 395 -13.87 -7.28 -17.66
C ILE A 395 -14.49 -8.26 -18.65
N GLU A 396 -13.93 -8.30 -19.85
CA GLU A 396 -14.26 -9.29 -20.88
C GLU A 396 -13.06 -10.18 -21.18
N ARG A 397 -13.28 -11.49 -21.34
CA ARG A 397 -12.23 -12.50 -21.62
C ARG A 397 -11.38 -12.15 -22.83
N GLY A 398 -11.99 -11.56 -23.86
CA GLY A 398 -11.28 -11.14 -25.06
C GLY A 398 -10.34 -9.97 -24.78
N THR A 399 -10.75 -9.03 -23.92
CA THR A 399 -9.93 -7.89 -23.50
C THR A 399 -8.78 -8.35 -22.61
N VAL A 400 -9.07 -9.25 -21.66
CA VAL A 400 -8.05 -9.90 -20.81
C VAL A 400 -7.02 -10.65 -21.65
N GLU A 401 -7.45 -11.50 -22.59
CA GLU A 401 -6.55 -12.22 -23.50
C GLU A 401 -5.62 -11.26 -24.25
N ARG A 402 -6.20 -10.19 -24.84
CA ARG A 402 -5.42 -9.20 -25.60
C ARG A 402 -4.42 -8.48 -24.72
N ALA A 403 -4.78 -8.10 -23.50
CA ALA A 403 -3.90 -7.43 -22.54
C ALA A 403 -2.71 -8.33 -22.17
N VAL A 404 -2.99 -9.57 -21.77
CA VAL A 404 -1.95 -10.55 -21.40
C VAL A 404 -1.01 -10.81 -22.58
N ARG A 405 -1.55 -11.05 -23.78
CA ARG A 405 -0.72 -11.23 -24.98
C ARG A 405 0.10 -9.99 -25.33
N THR A 406 -0.45 -8.80 -25.15
CA THR A 406 0.25 -7.54 -25.45
C THR A 406 1.43 -7.34 -24.52
N LEU A 407 1.22 -7.50 -23.21
CA LEU A 407 2.29 -7.37 -22.22
C LEU A 407 3.38 -8.44 -22.38
N MET A 408 2.99 -9.69 -22.68
CA MET A 408 3.90 -10.85 -22.61
C MET A 408 4.58 -11.19 -23.94
N LYS A 409 4.00 -10.83 -25.09
CA LYS A 409 4.43 -11.33 -26.41
C LYS A 409 4.58 -10.27 -27.50
N LYS A 410 4.15 -9.03 -27.28
CA LYS A 410 4.25 -7.97 -28.29
C LYS A 410 5.35 -6.97 -27.96
N LYS A 411 5.74 -6.20 -28.97
CA LYS A 411 6.75 -5.15 -28.89
C LYS A 411 6.41 -4.10 -27.83
N GLU A 412 5.13 -3.74 -27.68
CA GLU A 412 4.68 -2.80 -26.65
C GLU A 412 5.03 -3.30 -25.24
N GLY A 413 4.89 -4.60 -24.98
CA GLY A 413 5.27 -5.22 -23.71
C GLY A 413 6.79 -5.26 -23.49
N GLU A 414 7.58 -5.45 -24.55
CA GLU A 414 9.05 -5.35 -24.49
C GLU A 414 9.51 -3.93 -24.15
N GLU A 415 8.88 -2.91 -24.74
CA GLU A 415 9.15 -1.50 -24.43
C GLU A 415 8.80 -1.15 -22.97
N MET A 416 7.66 -1.64 -22.46
CA MET A 416 7.28 -1.49 -21.06
C MET A 416 8.30 -2.16 -20.13
N ARG A 417 8.77 -3.36 -20.51
CA ARG A 417 9.81 -4.10 -19.75
C ARG A 417 11.11 -3.31 -19.68
N GLN A 418 11.57 -2.73 -20.78
CA GLN A 418 12.77 -1.92 -20.76
C GLN A 418 12.62 -0.70 -19.84
N ARG A 419 11.48 0.00 -19.91
CA ARG A 419 11.20 1.16 -19.05
C ARG A 419 11.16 0.80 -17.57
N VAL A 420 10.53 -0.32 -17.21
CA VAL A 420 10.47 -0.74 -15.80
C VAL A 420 11.83 -1.21 -15.30
N LEU A 421 12.69 -1.77 -16.15
CA LEU A 421 14.09 -2.07 -15.79
C LEU A 421 14.90 -0.79 -15.55
N ASP A 422 14.67 0.26 -16.33
CA ASP A 422 15.30 1.57 -16.09
C ASP A 422 14.83 2.18 -14.75
N LEU A 423 13.54 2.04 -14.42
CA LEU A 423 13.01 2.46 -13.13
C LEU A 423 13.54 1.61 -11.98
N LYS A 424 13.61 0.28 -12.15
CA LYS A 424 14.23 -0.64 -11.19
C LYS A 424 15.66 -0.19 -10.87
N HIS A 425 16.45 0.13 -11.90
CA HIS A 425 17.81 0.61 -11.71
C HIS A 425 17.84 1.90 -10.87
N LYS A 426 16.93 2.85 -11.12
CA LYS A 426 16.79 4.07 -10.30
C LYS A 426 16.41 3.75 -8.85
N CYS A 427 15.52 2.77 -8.63
CA CYS A 427 15.17 2.29 -7.29
C CYS A 427 16.39 1.69 -6.57
N ASP A 428 17.16 0.87 -7.26
CA ASP A 428 18.33 0.21 -6.68
C ASP A 428 19.43 1.25 -6.34
N VAL A 429 19.63 2.27 -7.20
CA VAL A 429 20.57 3.38 -6.93
C VAL A 429 20.08 4.30 -5.80
N SER A 430 18.77 4.42 -5.56
CA SER A 430 18.26 5.30 -4.50
C SER A 430 18.50 4.75 -3.10
N ILE A 431 18.70 3.44 -2.95
CA ILE A 431 18.85 2.74 -1.67
C ILE A 431 20.29 2.34 -1.31
N VAL A 432 21.27 2.57 -2.19
CA VAL A 432 22.70 2.39 -1.85
C VAL A 432 23.23 3.58 -1.04
N ASP A 433 24.43 3.44 -0.47
CA ASP A 433 25.11 4.54 0.23
C ASP A 433 25.27 5.75 -0.69
N GLY A 434 24.82 6.93 -0.22
CA GLY A 434 24.76 8.16 -1.02
C GLY A 434 23.53 8.29 -1.93
N GLY A 435 22.70 7.24 -2.04
CA GLY A 435 21.42 7.29 -2.73
C GLY A 435 20.40 8.19 -2.03
N SER A 436 19.40 8.68 -2.78
CA SER A 436 18.42 9.66 -2.29
C SER A 436 17.59 9.13 -1.11
N SER A 437 17.13 7.89 -1.14
CA SER A 437 16.32 7.30 -0.05
C SER A 437 17.14 7.14 1.23
N CYS A 438 18.41 6.72 1.12
CA CYS A 438 19.33 6.64 2.26
C CYS A 438 19.67 8.02 2.84
N HIS A 439 19.79 9.04 1.99
CA HIS A 439 19.99 10.41 2.41
C HIS A 439 18.79 10.96 3.19
N TYR A 440 17.57 10.81 2.67
CA TYR A 440 16.36 11.24 3.38
C TYR A 440 16.14 10.45 4.68
N LEU A 441 16.45 9.15 4.69
CA LEU A 441 16.44 8.35 5.91
C LEU A 441 17.43 8.90 6.95
N SER A 442 18.64 9.28 6.54
CA SER A 442 19.64 9.85 7.44
C SER A 442 19.16 11.17 8.04
N LYS A 443 18.57 12.05 7.23
CA LYS A 443 17.95 13.30 7.70
C LYS A 443 16.76 13.06 8.64
N LEU A 444 15.92 12.06 8.38
CA LEU A 444 14.85 11.68 9.31
C LEU A 444 15.44 11.22 10.66
N VAL A 445 16.49 10.39 10.64
CA VAL A 445 17.16 9.93 11.86
C VAL A 445 17.77 11.10 12.64
N GLU A 446 18.37 12.07 11.96
CA GLU A 446 18.87 13.31 12.57
C GLU A 446 17.75 14.11 13.23
N LEU A 447 16.62 14.30 12.54
CA LEU A 447 15.45 14.97 13.10
C LEU A 447 14.94 14.25 14.36
N LEU A 448 14.74 12.93 14.28
CA LEU A 448 14.32 12.11 15.43
C LEU A 448 15.32 12.18 16.58
N ARG A 449 16.62 12.27 16.30
CA ARG A 449 17.64 12.44 17.35
C ARG A 449 17.68 13.85 17.93
N SER A 450 17.09 14.85 17.28
CA SER A 450 17.04 16.23 17.78
C SER A 450 15.89 16.49 18.76
N PHE A 451 14.81 15.70 18.68
CA PHE A 451 13.72 15.66 19.68
C PHE A 451 14.22 15.02 20.97
#